data_AF-A0A839EZU2-F1
#
_entry.id   AF-A0A839EZU2-F1
#
_cell.length_a   1.000
_cell.length_b   1.000
_cell.length_c   1.000
_cell.angle_alpha   90.00
_cell.angle_beta   90.00
_cell.angle_gamma   90.00
#
_symmetry.space_group_name_H-M   'P 1'
#
loop_
_entity.id
_entity.type
_entity.pdbx_description
1 polymer ?
#
loop_
_entity_poly.entity_id
_entity_poly.type
_entity_poly.pdbx_seq_one_letter_code
_entity_poly.pdbx_strand_id
1 'polypeptide(L)'
;MNMLHALALAVALAASPLASAAGKGPASAKDRSEKAVPAASAGTTSLACYFQKGDSTTWYWGLTSDSQWYQLPGAWQTTPYTKLEKFFSTANQNDITQACGYSSTYYGLVGYSLLAAFAAQKNAGYNYPIIVGGNTELWPQY
;
A
#
# COMPACT_ATOMS: atom_id res chain seq x y z
N MET A 1 -45.86 9.30 48.64
CA MET A 1 -45.30 10.50 47.99
C MET A 1 -43.85 10.19 47.63
N ASN A 2 -43.63 9.75 46.39
CA ASN A 2 -42.32 9.41 45.84
C ASN A 2 -41.56 10.70 45.51
N MET A 3 -40.37 10.90 46.07
CA MET A 3 -39.41 11.87 45.54
C MET A 3 -38.33 11.13 44.76
N LEU A 4 -38.26 11.46 43.46
CA LEU A 4 -37.31 10.96 42.48
C LEU A 4 -35.96 11.68 42.60
N HIS A 5 -34.91 10.85 42.66
CA HIS A 5 -33.64 10.92 41.93
C HIS A 5 -33.33 12.19 41.08
N ALA A 6 -32.16 12.78 41.33
CA ALA A 6 -31.34 13.37 40.28
C ALA A 6 -29.84 13.24 40.66
N LEU A 7 -29.20 12.21 40.12
CA LEU A 7 -27.74 12.05 40.10
C LEU A 7 -27.22 12.91 38.93
N ALA A 8 -26.39 13.92 39.21
CA ALA A 8 -25.75 14.72 38.17
C ALA A 8 -24.56 13.94 37.59
N LEU A 9 -24.70 13.42 36.37
CA LEU A 9 -23.62 12.80 35.62
C LEU A 9 -22.95 13.88 34.75
N ALA A 10 -21.74 14.31 35.13
CA ALA A 10 -20.93 15.18 34.30
C ALA A 10 -20.32 14.36 33.16
N VAL A 11 -20.82 14.54 31.93
CA VAL A 11 -20.23 13.98 30.72
C VAL A 11 -19.06 14.89 30.31
N ALA A 12 -17.83 14.45 30.54
CA ALA A 12 -16.65 15.08 29.96
C ALA A 12 -16.60 14.71 28.47
N LEU A 13 -16.96 15.64 27.58
CA LEU A 13 -16.66 15.53 26.15
C LEU A 13 -15.14 15.62 25.98
N ALA A 14 -14.48 14.48 25.87
CA ALA A 14 -13.13 14.40 25.33
C ALA A 14 -13.22 14.68 23.81
N ALA A 15 -13.09 15.95 23.42
CA ALA A 15 -12.88 16.31 22.02
C ALA A 15 -11.47 15.85 21.64
N SER A 16 -11.35 14.65 21.07
CA SER A 16 -10.14 14.25 20.38
C SER A 16 -9.94 15.20 19.19
N PRO A 17 -8.78 15.86 19.03
CA PRO A 17 -8.49 16.50 17.77
C PRO A 17 -8.36 15.39 16.73
N LEU A 18 -9.31 15.30 15.80
CA LEU A 18 -9.04 14.68 14.51
C LEU A 18 -7.90 15.51 13.90
N ALA A 19 -6.67 15.05 14.10
CA ALA A 19 -5.55 15.48 13.30
C ALA A 19 -5.91 15.11 11.86
N SER A 20 -6.33 16.12 11.10
CA SER A 20 -6.51 16.00 9.66
C SER A 20 -5.14 15.68 9.10
N ALA A 21 -4.87 14.40 8.85
CA ALA A 21 -3.75 14.00 8.03
C ALA A 21 -4.08 14.56 6.64
N ALA A 22 -3.58 15.76 6.35
CA ALA A 22 -3.63 16.34 5.02
C ALA A 22 -2.82 15.40 4.12
N GLY A 23 -3.51 14.44 3.50
CA GLY A 23 -2.93 13.63 2.44
C GLY A 23 -2.30 14.59 1.44
N LYS A 24 -1.02 14.39 1.14
CA LYS A 24 -0.33 15.26 0.19
C LYS A 24 -1.12 15.25 -1.12
N GLY A 25 -1.34 16.44 -1.66
CA GLY A 25 -2.03 16.62 -2.94
C GLY A 25 -1.36 15.87 -4.09
N PRO A 26 -1.95 15.91 -5.30
CA PRO A 26 -1.48 15.13 -6.43
C PRO A 26 -0.03 15.44 -6.79
N ALA A 27 0.66 14.45 -7.35
CA ALA A 27 2.08 14.49 -7.64
C ALA A 27 2.43 15.64 -8.61
N SER A 28 3.46 16.43 -8.29
CA SER A 28 4.06 17.42 -9.18
C SER A 28 4.98 16.78 -10.23
N ALA A 29 5.32 17.53 -11.29
CA ALA A 29 6.26 17.07 -12.33
C ALA A 29 7.69 16.77 -11.81
N LYS A 30 8.03 17.16 -10.57
CA LYS A 30 9.31 16.88 -9.91
C LYS A 30 9.24 15.74 -8.89
N ASP A 31 8.08 15.10 -8.77
CA ASP A 31 7.85 14.10 -7.74
C ASP A 31 8.49 12.77 -8.12
N ARG A 32 8.46 11.83 -7.16
CA ARG A 32 8.91 10.45 -7.32
C ARG A 32 8.34 9.88 -8.63
N SER A 33 9.15 9.81 -9.67
CA SER A 33 8.74 9.20 -10.93
C SER A 33 8.83 7.68 -10.83
N GLU A 34 8.14 6.94 -11.70
CA GLU A 34 8.32 5.49 -11.81
C GLU A 34 9.78 5.09 -12.12
N LYS A 35 10.58 6.03 -12.63
CA LYS A 35 12.00 5.86 -12.96
C LYS A 35 12.92 5.97 -11.74
N ALA A 36 12.47 6.60 -10.66
CA ALA A 36 13.22 6.68 -9.41
C ALA A 36 12.92 5.44 -8.56
N VAL A 37 13.70 4.38 -8.75
CA VAL A 37 13.57 3.13 -7.99
C VAL A 37 13.81 3.41 -6.51
N PRO A 38 12.85 3.08 -5.61
CA PRO A 38 13.08 3.19 -4.19
C PRO A 38 14.25 2.33 -3.74
N ALA A 39 15.20 2.92 -3.04
CA ALA A 39 16.23 2.12 -2.37
C ALA A 39 15.54 1.27 -1.30
N ALA A 40 15.69 -0.05 -1.39
CA ALA A 40 15.14 -0.96 -0.40
C ALA A 40 16.13 -1.15 0.77
N SER A 41 15.63 -1.12 1.99
CA SER A 41 16.40 -1.51 3.17
C SER A 41 16.56 -3.03 3.26
N ALA A 42 17.51 -3.50 4.07
CA ALA A 42 17.63 -4.93 4.35
C ALA A 42 16.31 -5.49 4.92
N GLY A 43 15.85 -6.63 4.40
CA GLY A 43 14.57 -7.24 4.80
C GLY A 43 13.33 -6.55 4.21
N THR A 44 13.51 -5.64 3.25
CA THR A 44 12.40 -5.03 2.51
C THR A 44 12.64 -5.05 1.00
N THR A 45 11.59 -4.71 0.25
CA THR A 45 11.67 -4.44 -1.18
C THR A 45 10.69 -3.33 -1.57
N SER A 46 10.79 -2.84 -2.80
CA SER A 46 9.83 -1.86 -3.33
C SER A 46 8.55 -2.57 -3.76
N LEU A 47 7.43 -1.86 -3.66
CA LEU A 47 6.12 -2.34 -4.10
C LEU A 47 5.73 -1.65 -5.40
N ALA A 48 5.54 -2.39 -6.48
CA ALA A 48 4.97 -1.87 -7.72
C ALA A 48 3.45 -2.11 -7.75
N CYS A 49 2.66 -1.06 -7.95
CA CYS A 49 1.21 -1.10 -8.02
C CYS A 49 0.75 -0.81 -9.44
N TYR A 50 0.10 -1.78 -10.07
CA TYR A 50 -0.43 -1.69 -11.43
C TYR A 50 -1.90 -1.31 -11.39
N PHE A 51 -2.30 -0.37 -12.24
CA PHE A 51 -3.65 0.18 -12.29
C PHE A 51 -4.20 0.12 -13.70
N GLN A 52 -5.51 -0.13 -13.83
CA GLN A 52 -6.18 -0.25 -15.11
C GLN A 52 -7.42 0.66 -15.21
N LYS A 53 -7.63 1.25 -16.40
CA LYS A 53 -8.84 1.97 -16.80
C LYS A 53 -9.17 1.65 -18.26
N GLY A 54 -10.18 0.81 -18.48
CA GLY A 54 -10.43 0.23 -19.80
C GLY A 54 -9.21 -0.55 -20.27
N ASP A 55 -8.73 -0.27 -21.49
CA ASP A 55 -7.52 -0.90 -22.04
C ASP A 55 -6.21 -0.22 -21.59
N SER A 56 -6.31 0.91 -20.88
CA SER A 56 -5.13 1.63 -20.39
C SER A 56 -4.61 0.99 -19.10
N THR A 57 -3.33 0.62 -19.10
CA THR A 57 -2.61 0.14 -17.92
C THR A 57 -1.45 1.08 -17.59
N THR A 58 -1.32 1.44 -16.32
CA THR A 58 -0.19 2.22 -15.79
C THR A 58 0.30 1.59 -14.49
N TRP A 59 1.44 2.00 -13.98
CA TRP A 59 1.95 1.54 -12.68
C TRP A 59 2.72 2.64 -11.96
N TYR A 60 2.72 2.56 -10.64
CA TYR A 60 3.47 3.46 -9.76
C TYR A 60 4.00 2.71 -8.54
N TRP A 61 4.99 3.30 -7.87
CA TRP A 61 5.48 2.78 -6.59
C TRP A 61 4.41 2.92 -5.50
N GLY A 62 4.26 1.89 -4.67
CA GLY A 62 3.43 1.92 -3.48
C GLY A 62 3.92 2.97 -2.49
N LEU A 63 3.00 3.64 -1.81
CA LEU A 63 3.31 4.75 -0.90
C LEU A 63 2.73 4.51 0.50
N THR A 64 3.31 5.19 1.49
CA THR A 64 2.69 5.35 2.82
C THR A 64 1.65 6.49 2.79
N SER A 65 0.90 6.67 3.87
CA SER A 65 -0.05 7.78 4.03
C SER A 65 0.61 9.15 3.89
N ASP A 66 1.87 9.27 4.28
CA ASP A 66 2.67 10.50 4.19
C ASP A 66 3.33 10.66 2.81
N SER A 67 2.88 9.86 1.85
CA SER A 67 3.36 9.73 0.48
C SER A 67 4.84 9.36 0.37
N GLN A 68 5.43 8.76 1.41
CA GLN A 68 6.78 8.20 1.35
C GLN A 68 6.75 6.87 0.59
N TRP A 69 7.89 6.43 0.04
CA TRP A 69 7.97 5.12 -0.59
C TRP A 69 7.64 4.03 0.43
N TYR A 70 6.66 3.17 0.09
CA TYR A 70 6.34 2.01 0.90
C TYR A 70 7.43 0.94 0.71
N GLN A 71 7.95 0.47 1.83
CA GLN A 71 8.95 -0.59 1.89
C GLN A 71 8.24 -1.88 2.28
N LEU A 72 8.03 -2.78 1.32
CA LEU A 72 7.35 -4.05 1.54
C LEU A 72 8.26 -4.98 2.39
N PRO A 73 7.88 -5.33 3.62
CA PRO A 73 8.72 -6.15 4.50
C PRO A 73 8.62 -7.63 4.14
N GLY A 74 9.73 -8.36 4.21
CA GLY A 74 9.78 -9.79 3.90
C GLY A 74 11.15 -10.31 3.48
N ALA A 75 11.15 -11.43 2.77
CA ALA A 75 12.36 -12.07 2.29
C ALA A 75 12.20 -12.65 0.88
N TRP A 76 13.28 -12.57 0.10
CA TRP A 76 13.38 -13.22 -1.20
C TRP A 76 13.59 -14.72 -1.04
N GLN A 77 12.84 -15.51 -1.80
CA GLN A 77 13.06 -16.96 -1.89
C GLN A 77 12.94 -17.43 -3.34
N THR A 78 13.83 -18.32 -3.73
CA THR A 78 13.74 -19.05 -5.00
C THR A 78 13.05 -20.38 -4.78
N THR A 79 11.94 -20.60 -5.48
CA THR A 79 11.19 -21.86 -5.39
C THR A 79 12.05 -23.04 -5.89
N PRO A 80 12.10 -24.18 -5.15
CA PRO A 80 13.05 -25.27 -5.46
C PRO A 80 12.90 -25.89 -6.85
N TYR A 81 11.67 -25.96 -7.37
CA TYR A 81 11.36 -26.68 -8.61
C TYR A 81 11.29 -25.77 -9.84
N THR A 82 10.57 -24.64 -9.76
CA THR A 82 10.40 -23.75 -10.91
C THR A 82 11.50 -22.71 -11.04
N LYS A 83 12.36 -22.58 -10.01
CA LYS A 83 13.43 -21.56 -9.94
C LYS A 83 12.91 -20.13 -10.07
N LEU A 84 11.63 -19.93 -9.82
CA LEU A 84 11.02 -18.60 -9.80
C LEU A 84 11.33 -17.94 -8.46
N GLU A 85 11.88 -16.73 -8.54
CA GLU A 85 12.08 -15.85 -7.40
C GLU A 85 10.75 -15.22 -7.00
N LYS A 86 10.44 -15.28 -5.72
CA LYS A 86 9.22 -14.72 -5.11
C LYS A 86 9.60 -13.97 -3.84
N PHE A 87 8.77 -13.00 -3.46
CA PHE A 87 8.94 -12.28 -2.22
C PHE A 87 7.93 -12.74 -1.18
N PHE A 88 8.41 -13.35 -0.10
CA PHE A 88 7.59 -13.80 1.01
C PHE A 88 7.43 -12.64 1.99
N SER A 89 6.31 -11.95 1.91
CA SER A 89 6.05 -10.76 2.70
C SER A 89 5.47 -11.11 4.07
N THR A 90 5.86 -10.33 5.07
CA THR A 90 5.21 -10.31 6.38
C THR A 90 4.05 -9.31 6.45
N ALA A 91 3.89 -8.44 5.45
CA ALA A 91 2.72 -7.59 5.32
C ALA A 91 1.51 -8.42 4.89
N ASN A 92 0.32 -8.01 5.33
CA ASN A 92 -0.92 -8.62 4.89
C ASN A 92 -1.44 -7.95 3.59
N GLN A 93 -2.44 -8.57 2.95
CA GLN A 93 -3.03 -8.06 1.71
C GLN A 93 -3.66 -6.67 1.87
N ASN A 94 -4.22 -6.33 3.03
CA ASN A 94 -4.80 -5.02 3.28
C ASN A 94 -3.71 -3.94 3.29
N ASP A 95 -2.57 -4.18 3.93
CA ASP A 95 -1.45 -3.23 3.99
C ASP A 95 -0.93 -2.93 2.57
N ILE A 96 -0.79 -3.98 1.75
CA ILE A 96 -0.35 -3.87 0.34
C ILE A 96 -1.36 -3.08 -0.49
N THR A 97 -2.64 -3.42 -0.37
CA THR A 97 -3.73 -2.75 -1.10
C THR A 97 -3.82 -1.27 -0.69
N GLN A 98 -3.66 -0.98 0.60
CA GLN A 98 -3.69 0.37 1.13
C GLN A 98 -2.49 1.20 0.64
N ALA A 99 -1.29 0.60 0.59
CA ALA A 99 -0.12 1.26 0.01
C ALA A 99 -0.31 1.62 -1.48
N CYS A 100 -0.97 0.73 -2.24
CA CYS A 100 -1.37 1.03 -3.61
C CYS A 100 -2.49 2.09 -3.69
N GLY A 101 -3.44 2.11 -2.75
CA GLY A 101 -4.46 3.15 -2.65
C GLY A 101 -3.87 4.54 -2.40
N TYR A 102 -2.85 4.64 -1.55
CA TYR A 102 -2.12 5.89 -1.34
C TYR A 102 -1.40 6.34 -2.61
N SER A 103 -0.80 5.41 -3.35
CA SER A 103 -0.19 5.70 -4.66
C SER A 103 -1.23 6.22 -5.65
N SER A 104 -2.37 5.54 -5.79
CA SER A 104 -3.47 5.97 -6.67
C SER A 104 -3.98 7.38 -6.35
N THR A 105 -4.09 7.69 -5.06
CA THR A 105 -4.53 9.02 -4.59
C THR A 105 -3.47 10.08 -4.90
N TYR A 106 -2.22 9.78 -4.58
CA TYR A 106 -1.10 10.70 -4.80
C TYR A 106 -0.87 11.00 -6.29
N TYR A 107 -1.04 10.04 -7.19
CA TYR A 107 -0.87 10.29 -8.63
C TYR A 107 -2.18 10.71 -9.33
N GLY A 108 -3.29 10.89 -8.59
CA GLY A 108 -4.55 11.37 -9.15
C GLY A 108 -5.19 10.43 -10.17
N LEU A 109 -5.13 9.11 -9.94
CA LEU A 109 -5.58 8.08 -10.89
C LEU A 109 -7.11 7.92 -10.93
N VAL A 110 -7.82 8.97 -11.37
CA VAL A 110 -9.29 8.99 -11.40
C VAL A 110 -9.86 7.98 -12.40
N GLY A 111 -10.67 7.07 -11.88
CA GLY A 111 -11.33 6.01 -12.65
C GLY A 111 -10.44 4.82 -12.98
N TYR A 112 -9.25 4.73 -12.38
CA TYR A 112 -8.43 3.53 -12.41
C TYR A 112 -8.77 2.61 -11.23
N SER A 113 -8.62 1.30 -11.44
CA SER A 113 -8.71 0.28 -10.39
C SER A 113 -7.36 -0.42 -10.21
N LEU A 114 -7.06 -0.89 -9.01
CA LEU A 114 -5.89 -1.72 -8.75
C LEU A 114 -6.03 -3.04 -9.52
N LEU A 115 -5.09 -3.31 -10.42
CA LEU A 115 -5.04 -4.52 -11.24
C LEU A 115 -4.16 -5.59 -10.59
N ALA A 116 -2.96 -5.21 -10.16
CA ALA A 116 -1.98 -6.12 -9.59
C ALA A 116 -0.97 -5.37 -8.71
N ALA A 117 -0.26 -6.11 -7.86
CA ALA A 117 0.83 -5.60 -7.06
C ALA A 117 1.99 -6.60 -7.06
N PHE A 118 3.22 -6.10 -7.16
CA PHE A 118 4.41 -6.93 -7.24
C PHE A 118 5.52 -6.42 -6.33
N ALA A 119 6.30 -7.35 -5.79
CA ALA A 119 7.61 -7.01 -5.26
C ALA A 119 8.51 -6.64 -6.44
N ALA A 120 9.35 -5.63 -6.25
CA ALA A 120 10.22 -5.14 -7.32
C ALA A 120 11.54 -4.62 -6.77
N GLN A 121 12.63 -5.08 -7.36
CA GLN A 121 14.00 -4.64 -7.02
C GLN A 121 14.48 -3.47 -7.90
N LYS A 122 13.86 -3.28 -9.05
CA LYS A 122 14.26 -2.33 -10.12
C LYS A 122 13.01 -1.77 -10.80
N ASN A 123 13.19 -0.84 -11.73
CA ASN A 123 12.13 -0.24 -12.54
C ASN A 123 11.32 -1.29 -13.35
N ALA A 124 10.33 -0.82 -14.11
CA ALA A 124 9.39 -1.65 -14.89
C ALA A 124 10.03 -2.92 -15.50
N GLY A 125 9.37 -4.07 -15.31
CA GLY A 125 9.76 -5.36 -15.89
C GLY A 125 10.36 -6.36 -14.91
N TYR A 126 10.70 -5.94 -13.69
CA TYR A 126 11.18 -6.80 -12.62
C TYR A 126 10.10 -7.04 -11.57
N ASN A 127 8.98 -7.62 -12.03
CA ASN A 127 7.79 -7.91 -11.22
C ASN A 127 7.89 -9.32 -10.65
N TYR A 128 7.96 -9.43 -9.34
CA TYR A 128 8.04 -10.70 -8.63
C TYR A 128 6.76 -10.95 -7.84
N PRO A 129 6.22 -12.19 -7.87
CA PRO A 129 5.05 -12.54 -7.08
C PRO A 129 5.27 -12.30 -5.58
N ILE A 130 4.24 -11.81 -4.91
CA ILE A 130 4.23 -11.63 -3.47
C ILE A 130 3.50 -12.81 -2.84
N ILE A 131 4.14 -13.50 -1.90
CA ILE A 131 3.53 -14.52 -1.08
C ILE A 131 3.20 -13.91 0.29
N VAL A 132 1.95 -13.98 0.72
CA VAL A 132 1.48 -13.58 2.06
C VAL A 132 1.02 -14.79 2.85
N GLY A 133 1.10 -14.71 4.19
CA GLY A 133 0.70 -15.81 5.08
C GLY A 133 1.50 -17.10 4.89
N GLY A 134 2.63 -17.05 4.17
CA GLY A 134 3.51 -18.17 3.88
C GLY A 134 3.08 -19.08 2.71
N ASN A 135 1.86 -18.92 2.18
CA ASN A 135 1.34 -19.83 1.15
C ASN A 135 0.41 -19.19 0.11
N THR A 136 -0.01 -17.94 0.30
CA THR A 136 -0.98 -17.29 -0.57
C THR A 136 -0.26 -16.36 -1.52
N GLU A 137 -0.28 -16.68 -2.81
CA GLU A 137 0.23 -15.78 -3.84
C GLU A 137 -0.79 -14.69 -4.14
N LEU A 138 -0.38 -13.43 -3.94
CA LEU A 138 -1.14 -12.26 -4.31
C LEU A 138 -0.82 -11.88 -5.75
N TRP A 139 -1.82 -12.06 -6.61
CA TRP A 139 -1.97 -11.53 -7.97
C TRP A 139 -0.81 -11.70 -9.00
N PRO A 140 -1.15 -11.67 -10.30
CA PRO A 140 -2.50 -11.81 -10.83
C PRO A 140 -3.04 -13.22 -10.53
N GLN A 141 -4.26 -13.28 -10.01
CA GLN A 141 -5.01 -14.53 -9.98
C GLN A 141 -5.74 -14.58 -11.32
N TYR A 142 -5.25 -15.41 -12.23
CA TYR A 142 -5.87 -15.65 -13.53
C TYR A 142 -7.16 -16.46 -13.39
#